data_AF-A0A0X8VDM2-F1
#
_entry.id   AF-A0A0X8VDM2-F1
#
_cell.length_a   1.000
_cell.length_b   1.000
_cell.length_c   1.000
_cell.angle_alpha   90.00
_cell.angle_beta   90.00
_cell.angle_gamma   90.00
#
_symmetry.space_group_name_H-M   'P 1'
#
loop_
_entity.id
_entity.type
_entity.pdbx_description
1 polymer ?
#
loop_
_entity_poly.entity_id
_entity_poly.type
_entity_poly.pdbx_seq_one_letter_code
_entity_poly.pdbx_strand_id
1 'polypeptide(L)'
;MNYYFVKRFMKKVRERAFLFITLGMILGLGTMVLGAQREQSQEVYYEAVFIHSGDTLWQIAKKYKADNEKVEHMISEIMKINGMRSENILSGESLIVPMKR
;
A
#
# COMPACT_ATOMS: atom_id res chain seq x y z
N MET A 1 39.88 -21.78 -46.83
CA MET A 1 39.26 -22.67 -45.83
C MET A 1 39.02 -21.98 -44.48
N ASN A 2 38.52 -20.72 -44.47
CA ASN A 2 38.40 -19.92 -43.24
C ASN A 2 36.99 -19.33 -43.03
N TYR A 3 36.26 -19.05 -44.12
CA TYR A 3 34.91 -18.44 -44.08
C TYR A 3 33.87 -19.29 -43.35
N TYR A 4 33.77 -20.59 -43.65
CA TYR A 4 32.77 -21.47 -43.02
C TYR A 4 33.04 -21.73 -41.53
N PHE A 5 34.33 -21.75 -41.13
CA PHE A 5 34.72 -21.90 -39.73
C PHE A 5 34.35 -20.66 -38.92
N VAL A 6 34.72 -19.47 -39.41
CA VAL A 6 34.38 -18.19 -38.79
C VAL A 6 32.86 -17.98 -38.73
N LYS A 7 32.13 -18.28 -39.82
CA LYS A 7 30.65 -18.19 -39.85
C LYS A 7 29.98 -19.12 -38.84
N ARG A 8 30.48 -20.36 -38.68
CA ARG A 8 29.97 -21.33 -37.71
C ARG A 8 30.28 -20.92 -36.27
N PHE A 9 31.46 -20.35 -36.02
CA PHE A 9 31.85 -19.82 -34.71
C PHE A 9 31.03 -18.59 -34.33
N MET A 10 30.90 -17.60 -35.24
CA MET A 10 30.08 -16.40 -35.04
C MET A 10 28.60 -16.73 -34.81
N LYS A 11 28.06 -17.77 -35.47
CA LYS A 11 26.68 -18.24 -35.22
C LYS A 11 26.51 -18.74 -33.78
N LYS A 12 27.44 -19.56 -33.27
CA LYS A 12 27.42 -20.06 -31.88
C LYS A 12 27.60 -18.94 -30.86
N VAL A 13 28.47 -17.97 -31.14
CA VAL A 13 28.66 -16.78 -30.27
C VAL A 13 27.39 -15.94 -30.23
N ARG A 14 26.72 -15.72 -31.37
CA ARG A 14 25.45 -14.99 -31.45
C ARG A 14 24.32 -15.69 -30.70
N GLU A 15 24.22 -17.02 -30.80
CA GLU A 15 23.21 -17.81 -30.08
C GLU A 15 23.43 -17.74 -28.55
N ARG A 16 24.69 -17.85 -28.10
CA ARG A 16 25.03 -17.71 -26.67
C ARG A 16 24.79 -16.28 -26.18
N ALA A 17 25.18 -15.27 -26.96
CA ALA A 17 24.92 -13.87 -26.63
C ALA A 17 23.42 -13.59 -26.51
N PHE A 18 22.61 -14.15 -27.41
CA PHE A 18 21.15 -14.02 -27.34
C PHE A 18 20.58 -14.60 -26.04
N LEU A 19 21.04 -15.79 -25.62
CA LEU A 19 20.64 -16.41 -24.34
C LEU A 19 21.03 -15.56 -23.12
N PHE A 20 22.21 -14.94 -23.13
CA PHE A 20 22.63 -14.07 -22.03
C PHE A 20 21.83 -12.77 -21.99
N ILE A 21 21.47 -12.20 -23.14
CA ILE A 21 20.66 -10.98 -23.24
C ILE A 21 19.23 -11.24 -22.76
N THR A 22 18.61 -12.35 -23.17
CA THR A 22 17.25 -12.69 -22.72
C THR A 22 17.23 -12.99 -21.22
N LEU A 23 18.24 -13.69 -20.69
CA LEU A 23 18.38 -13.91 -19.25
C LEU A 23 18.55 -12.59 -18.48
N GLY A 24 19.36 -11.66 -19.01
CA GLY A 24 19.54 -10.32 -18.44
C GLY A 24 18.25 -9.49 -18.44
N MET A 25 17.44 -9.56 -19.50
CA MET A 25 16.13 -8.88 -19.55
C MET A 25 15.14 -9.45 -18.53
N ILE A 26 15.08 -10.76 -18.36
CA ILE A 26 14.20 -11.42 -17.37
C ILE A 26 14.60 -10.99 -15.94
N LEU A 27 15.90 -10.99 -15.63
CA LEU A 27 16.41 -10.56 -14.32
C LEU A 27 16.20 -9.06 -14.09
N GLY A 28 16.41 -8.22 -15.11
CA GLY A 28 16.22 -6.77 -15.04
C GLY A 28 14.76 -6.39 -14.76
N LEU A 29 13.81 -6.98 -15.49
CA LEU A 29 12.37 -6.74 -15.29
C LEU A 29 11.89 -7.19 -13.90
N GLY A 30 12.45 -8.28 -13.35
CA GLY A 30 12.09 -8.75 -12.02
C GLY A 30 12.39 -7.76 -10.89
N THR A 31 13.47 -6.97 -11.02
CA THR A 31 13.86 -6.00 -9.97
C THR A 31 12.98 -4.75 -9.94
N MET A 32 12.43 -4.31 -11.08
CA MET A 32 11.55 -3.14 -11.13
C MET A 32 10.19 -3.39 -10.47
N VAL A 33 9.66 -4.61 -10.56
CA VAL A 33 8.39 -4.99 -9.90
C VAL A 33 8.56 -5.02 -8.37
N LEU A 34 9.71 -5.47 -7.87
CA LEU A 34 9.99 -5.54 -6.43
C LEU A 34 10.30 -4.18 -5.80
N GLY A 35 10.93 -3.27 -6.54
CA GLY A 35 11.24 -1.92 -6.04
C GLY A 35 10.05 -0.97 -5.95
N ALA A 36 8.94 -1.28 -6.62
CA ALA A 36 7.74 -0.44 -6.65
C ALA A 36 6.86 -0.58 -5.40
N GLN A 37 7.07 -1.60 -4.58
CA GLN A 37 6.27 -1.84 -3.37
C GLN A 37 6.99 -1.32 -2.13
N ARG A 38 7.16 0.00 -2.04
CA ARG A 38 7.36 0.65 -0.74
C ARG A 38 5.97 0.93 -0.16
N GLU A 39 5.36 -0.10 0.40
CA GLU A 39 4.28 0.12 1.36
C GLU A 39 4.94 0.75 2.59
N GLN A 40 4.80 2.06 2.71
CA GLN A 40 5.12 2.78 3.93
C GLN A 40 4.07 2.33 4.95
N SER A 41 4.35 1.26 5.69
CA SER A 41 3.43 0.72 6.68
C SER A 41 3.25 1.76 7.77
N GLN A 42 2.20 2.58 7.66
CA GLN A 42 1.81 3.44 8.77
C GLN A 42 1.32 2.54 9.89
N GLU A 43 1.95 2.65 11.05
CA GLU A 43 1.47 1.97 12.25
C GLU A 43 0.12 2.56 12.62
N VAL A 44 -0.92 1.72 12.58
CA VAL A 44 -2.27 2.10 12.98
C VAL A 44 -2.48 1.65 14.42
N TYR A 45 -2.75 2.61 15.29
CA TYR A 45 -3.12 2.39 16.68
C TYR A 45 -4.63 2.54 16.84
N TYR A 46 -5.21 1.98 17.91
CA TYR A 46 -6.63 2.10 18.22
C TYR A 46 -6.81 2.63 19.63
N GLU A 47 -7.65 3.65 19.78
CA GLU A 47 -8.01 4.24 21.07
C GLU A 47 -9.52 4.07 21.33
N ALA A 48 -9.90 3.75 22.56
CA ALA A 48 -11.30 3.76 22.99
C ALA A 48 -11.66 5.17 23.50
N VAL A 49 -12.49 5.88 22.75
CA VAL A 49 -12.94 7.24 23.07
C VAL A 49 -14.31 7.19 23.73
N PHE A 50 -14.40 7.66 24.98
CA PHE A 50 -15.67 7.78 25.70
C PHE A 50 -16.47 9.00 25.21
N ILE A 51 -17.74 8.79 24.86
CA ILE A 51 -18.61 9.81 24.29
C ILE A 51 -19.29 10.58 25.41
N HIS A 52 -19.15 11.90 25.37
CA HIS A 52 -19.81 12.83 26.28
C HIS A 52 -21.00 13.51 25.60
N SER A 53 -21.89 14.08 26.41
CA SER A 53 -23.04 14.81 25.92
C SER A 53 -22.61 16.04 25.10
N GLY A 54 -23.07 16.11 23.85
CA GLY A 54 -22.71 17.17 22.90
C GLY A 54 -21.58 16.82 21.95
N ASP A 55 -20.91 15.68 22.13
CA ASP A 55 -19.94 15.17 21.16
C ASP A 55 -20.64 14.78 19.86
N THR A 56 -19.93 14.97 18.75
CA THR A 56 -20.36 14.51 17.43
C THR A 56 -19.30 13.60 16.82
N LEU A 57 -19.74 12.62 16.03
CA LEU A 57 -18.83 11.72 15.33
C LEU A 57 -17.87 12.50 14.42
N TRP A 58 -18.37 13.59 13.83
CA TRP A 58 -17.57 14.50 13.02
C TRP A 58 -16.41 15.12 13.82
N GLN A 59 -16.65 15.64 15.02
CA GLN A 59 -15.60 16.27 15.83
C GLN A 59 -14.54 15.26 16.27
N ILE A 60 -14.96 14.05 16.62
CA ILE A 60 -14.07 12.94 16.95
C ILE A 60 -13.22 12.60 15.71
N ALA A 61 -13.84 12.37 14.55
CA ALA A 61 -13.13 12.06 13.33
C ALA A 61 -12.14 13.16 12.91
N LYS A 62 -12.52 14.44 13.04
CA LYS A 62 -11.63 15.56 12.75
C LYS A 62 -10.41 15.64 13.67
N LYS A 63 -10.56 15.21 14.92
CA LYS A 63 -9.46 15.18 15.90
C LYS A 63 -8.45 14.08 15.60
N TYR A 64 -8.91 12.94 15.07
CA TYR A 64 -8.09 11.72 14.94
C TYR A 64 -7.65 11.40 13.51
N LYS A 65 -8.18 12.08 12.48
CA LYS A 65 -7.75 11.94 11.08
C LYS A 65 -6.25 12.19 10.90
N ALA A 66 -5.64 11.53 9.94
CA ALA A 66 -4.31 11.92 9.47
C ALA A 66 -4.34 13.31 8.79
N ASP A 67 -3.21 14.01 8.73
CA ASP A 67 -3.13 15.39 8.21
C ASP A 67 -3.74 15.52 6.81
N ASN A 68 -3.45 14.56 5.92
CA ASN A 68 -3.91 14.53 4.53
C ASN A 68 -5.20 13.72 4.32
N GLU A 69 -5.82 13.23 5.39
CA GLU A 69 -7.06 12.47 5.32
C GLU A 69 -8.28 13.40 5.43
N LYS A 70 -9.31 13.09 4.65
CA LYS A 70 -10.61 13.76 4.72
C LYS A 70 -11.39 13.25 5.93
N VAL A 71 -12.18 14.13 6.56
CA VAL A 71 -12.94 13.77 7.77
C VAL A 71 -13.92 12.64 7.48
N GLU A 72 -14.55 12.65 6.31
CA GLU A 72 -15.53 11.64 5.88
C GLU A 72 -14.93 10.24 5.77
N HIS A 73 -13.64 10.14 5.40
CA HIS A 73 -12.93 8.86 5.37
C HIS A 73 -12.72 8.34 6.79
N MET A 74 -12.31 9.20 7.72
CA MET A 74 -12.15 8.83 9.12
C MET A 74 -13.50 8.46 9.77
N ILE A 75 -14.59 9.18 9.45
CA ILE A 75 -15.96 8.81 9.88
C ILE A 75 -16.30 7.39 9.40
N SER A 76 -16.09 7.10 8.11
CA SER A 76 -16.34 5.79 7.52
C SER A 76 -15.53 4.67 8.20
N GLU A 77 -14.26 4.93 8.50
CA GLU A 77 -13.42 3.96 9.22
C GLU A 77 -13.91 3.71 10.65
N ILE A 78 -14.20 4.76 11.41
CA ILE A 78 -14.74 4.64 12.78
C ILE A 78 -16.05 3.83 12.73
N MET A 79 -16.97 4.16 11.81
CA MET A 79 -18.23 3.43 11.67
C MET A 79 -18.01 1.95 11.33
N LYS A 80 -17.09 1.66 10.41
CA LYS A 80 -16.78 0.28 10.01
C LYS A 80 -16.20 -0.53 11.16
N ILE A 81 -15.26 0.04 11.93
CA ILE A 81 -14.62 -0.62 13.08
C ILE A 81 -15.65 -0.91 14.17
N ASN A 82 -16.59 0.01 14.42
CA ASN A 82 -17.61 -0.12 15.45
C ASN A 82 -18.91 -0.77 14.97
N GLY A 83 -18.98 -1.25 13.73
CA GLY A 83 -20.18 -1.91 13.17
C GLY A 83 -21.41 -0.99 13.07
N MET A 84 -21.21 0.32 12.97
CA MET A 84 -22.26 1.33 12.97
C MET A 84 -22.97 1.39 11.61
N ARG A 85 -24.29 1.62 11.63
CA ARG A 85 -25.12 1.80 10.42
C ARG A 85 -25.48 3.25 10.13
N SER A 86 -25.27 4.14 11.10
CA SER A 86 -25.48 5.57 10.99
C SER A 86 -24.42 6.32 11.79
N GLU A 87 -24.29 7.62 11.55
CA GLU A 87 -23.34 8.50 12.23
C GLU A 87 -23.79 8.91 13.65
N ASN A 88 -24.93 8.37 14.12
CA ASN A 88 -25.46 8.68 15.44
C ASN A 88 -24.61 8.03 16.52
N ILE A 89 -24.22 8.83 17.50
CA ILE A 89 -23.45 8.39 18.67
C ILE A 89 -24.20 8.75 19.94
N LEU A 90 -24.08 7.93 20.98
CA LEU A 90 -24.78 8.10 22.25
C LEU A 90 -23.80 8.41 23.37
N SER A 91 -24.13 9.41 24.19
CA SER A 91 -23.36 9.72 25.40
C SER A 91 -23.36 8.52 26.34
N GLY A 92 -22.20 8.22 26.93
CA GLY A 92 -22.01 7.08 27.82
C GLY A 92 -21.46 5.82 27.14
N GLU A 93 -21.39 5.80 25.82
CA GLU A 93 -20.76 4.72 25.05
C GLU A 93 -19.27 5.02 24.78
N SER A 94 -18.53 4.01 24.33
CA SER A 94 -17.16 4.15 23.85
C SER A 94 -17.06 3.75 22.40
N LEU A 95 -16.32 4.51 21.61
CA LEU A 95 -16.00 4.21 20.22
C LEU A 95 -14.53 3.84 20.08
N ILE A 96 -14.25 2.80 19.30
CA ILE A 96 -12.90 2.47 18.87
C ILE A 96 -12.52 3.37 17.70
N VAL A 97 -11.48 4.18 17.86
CA VAL A 97 -11.03 5.16 16.86
C VAL A 97 -9.62 4.81 16.40
N PRO A 98 -9.37 4.70 15.08
CA PRO A 98 -8.03 4.47 14.57
C PRO A 98 -7.19 5.77 14.61
N MET A 99 -5.92 5.63 14.96
CA MET A 99 -4.92 6.70 14.96
C MET A 99 -3.77 6.30 14.05
N LYS A 100 -3.56 7.07 12.99
CA LYS A 100 -2.47 6.87 12.03
C LYS A 100 -1.40 7.92 12.32
N ARG A 101 -0.19 7.48 12.71
CA ARG A 101 0.98 8.36 12.85
C ARG A 101 1.77 8.45 11.55
#